data_AF-A0A067BMW3-F1
#
_entry.id   AF-A0A067BMW3-F1
#
_cell.length_a   1.000
_cell.length_b   1.000
_cell.length_c   1.000
_cell.angle_alpha   90.00
_cell.angle_beta   90.00
_cell.angle_gamma   90.00
#
_symmetry.space_group_name_H-M   'P 1'
#
loop_
_entity.id
_entity.type
_entity.pdbx_description
1 polymer ?
#
loop_
_entity_poly.entity_id
_entity_poly.type
_entity_poly.pdbx_seq_one_letter_code
_entity_poly.pdbx_strand_id
1 'polypeptide(L)'
;MSAAPPTSTQPTLKVMRLYKPRLNVEQSNSRDFELSNMLLLPDSFGNIYLGETFSSYISVINQFACDLQQVGLTAKLQTPTNRSDLADTRVSRGGSSPPPNPMPLLPSGGNLDMAVEYELNEVGVHTLRVGVSYLDPITLEAKSLRKFYRFNVLNPLTITFKHLLIQEESFVEAKIQNITQAPLHVETVHFLASPPFRAVELATVRDPETDRQAYVGPEETLQRVFKVSSPQLDLSLGTLNLGRLEVAWKSSMGEAGSLQTQPVMRKVGSLKEASVSIVVPTQPLRVGQPFVATFVVQNNGTRPMNLQLQLRRELMTGIVCSALSHQNVGVVSTNGCTQLDVELLPLIAGLQQIQGVFIVELETLVEYPQEKTLHLLVA
;
A
#
# COMPACT_ATOMS: atom_id res chain seq x y z
N MET A 1 24.07 61.09 11.51
CA MET A 1 24.38 59.76 10.94
C MET A 1 23.23 59.40 10.01
N SER A 2 23.48 59.42 8.71
CA SER A 2 22.48 59.14 7.67
C SER A 2 22.11 57.65 7.72
N ALA A 3 20.85 57.33 7.98
CA ALA A 3 20.35 55.97 7.86
C ALA A 3 20.43 55.56 6.38
N ALA A 4 21.07 54.43 6.11
CA ALA A 4 21.12 53.87 4.77
C ALA A 4 19.69 53.73 4.21
N PRO A 5 19.45 54.06 2.92
CA PRO A 5 18.14 53.85 2.31
C PRO A 5 17.82 52.34 2.34
N PRO A 6 16.55 51.93 2.53
CA PRO A 6 16.19 50.52 2.40
C PRO A 6 16.45 50.07 0.96
N THR A 7 17.48 49.25 0.77
CA THR A 7 17.97 48.71 -0.51
C THR A 7 17.11 47.58 -1.07
N SER A 8 15.81 47.59 -0.80
CA SER A 8 14.89 46.55 -1.26
C SER A 8 14.29 46.97 -2.60
N THR A 9 14.76 46.37 -3.70
CA THR A 9 14.28 46.68 -5.06
C THR A 9 13.08 45.83 -5.49
N GLN A 10 12.57 44.96 -4.61
CA GLN A 10 11.49 44.02 -4.88
C GLN A 10 10.64 43.76 -3.61
N PRO A 11 9.35 43.40 -3.72
CA PRO A 11 8.56 43.01 -2.56
C PRO A 11 9.10 41.72 -1.92
N THR A 12 8.95 41.61 -0.60
CA THR A 12 9.46 40.45 0.14
C THR A 12 8.45 39.31 0.10
N LEU A 13 8.89 38.17 -0.44
CA LEU A 13 8.11 36.94 -0.43
C LEU A 13 8.54 36.03 0.73
N LYS A 14 7.60 35.76 1.65
CA LYS A 14 7.74 34.77 2.73
C LYS A 14 6.85 33.55 2.46
N VAL A 15 7.39 32.37 2.72
CA VAL A 15 6.68 31.09 2.59
C VAL A 15 6.95 30.27 3.85
N MET A 16 5.88 29.78 4.47
CA MET A 16 5.92 29.02 5.71
C MET A 16 5.14 27.72 5.52
N ARG A 17 5.74 26.57 5.85
CA ARG A 17 4.98 25.32 5.98
C ARG A 17 4.08 25.43 7.19
N LEU A 18 2.82 25.06 7.02
CA LEU A 18 1.88 24.94 8.12
C LEU A 18 1.84 23.48 8.56
N TYR A 19 2.16 23.23 9.82
CA TYR A 19 1.86 21.96 10.46
C TYR A 19 0.41 22.04 10.97
N LYS A 20 -0.43 21.04 10.67
CA LYS A 20 -1.77 20.94 11.26
C LYS A 20 -1.66 20.15 12.56
N PRO A 21 -1.57 20.75 13.75
CA PRO A 21 -1.89 20.00 14.95
C PRO A 21 -3.41 19.76 14.92
N ARG A 22 -3.84 18.54 14.54
CA ARG A 22 -5.21 18.11 14.85
C ARG A 22 -5.27 17.79 16.34
N LEU A 23 -5.30 18.83 17.16
CA LEU A 23 -5.79 18.70 18.53
C LEU A 23 -7.30 18.46 18.39
N ASN A 24 -7.75 17.26 18.73
CA ASN A 24 -9.17 17.05 19.01
C ASN A 24 -9.53 18.01 20.14
N VAL A 25 -10.16 19.14 19.81
CA VAL A 25 -10.73 20.03 20.81
C VAL A 25 -12.01 19.34 21.29
N GLU A 26 -11.87 18.40 22.21
CA GLU A 26 -12.96 18.09 23.11
C GLU A 26 -13.24 19.36 23.93
N GLN A 27 -14.50 19.78 23.94
CA GLN A 27 -14.97 20.92 24.73
C GLN A 27 -14.93 20.57 26.21
N SER A 28 -13.75 20.53 26.84
CA SER A 28 -13.63 20.80 28.27
C SER A 28 -12.18 21.07 28.68
N ASN A 29 -12.06 22.08 29.55
CA ASN A 29 -10.94 22.40 30.43
C ASN A 29 -9.87 23.35 29.89
N SER A 30 -9.95 24.58 30.40
CA SER A 30 -8.84 25.52 30.49
C SER A 30 -7.67 24.86 31.20
N ARG A 31 -6.61 24.56 30.45
CA ARG A 31 -5.27 24.41 31.00
C ARG A 31 -4.37 25.33 30.23
N ASP A 32 -3.69 26.19 30.96
CA ASP A 32 -2.64 27.05 30.45
C ASP A 32 -1.58 26.17 29.78
N PHE A 33 -1.55 26.18 28.45
CA PHE A 33 -0.49 25.54 27.69
C PHE A 33 0.74 26.47 27.76
N GLU A 34 1.72 26.10 28.57
CA GLU A 34 3.07 26.60 28.40
C GLU A 34 3.53 26.23 26.97
N LEU A 35 3.74 27.24 26.15
CA LEU A 35 4.16 27.13 24.75
C LEU A 35 5.52 26.43 24.72
N SER A 36 5.55 25.12 24.46
CA SER A 36 6.80 24.36 24.35
C SER A 36 7.56 24.76 23.09
N ASN A 37 8.87 24.52 23.07
CA ASN A 37 9.74 24.75 21.91
C ASN A 37 9.32 23.97 20.64
N MET A 38 8.28 23.11 20.69
CA MET A 38 7.60 22.54 19.51
C MET A 38 6.81 23.57 18.69
N LEU A 39 6.61 24.78 19.21
CA LEU A 39 5.92 25.88 18.51
C LEU A 39 6.89 26.85 17.82
N LEU A 40 8.20 26.55 17.85
CA LEU A 40 9.20 27.23 17.04
C LEU A 40 9.20 26.62 15.63
N LEU A 41 9.22 27.47 14.59
CA LEU A 41 9.36 27.03 13.21
C LEU A 41 10.66 26.23 13.05
N PRO A 42 10.62 24.94 12.64
CA PRO A 42 11.84 24.19 12.40
C PRO A 42 12.63 24.79 11.23
N ASP A 43 13.97 24.82 11.35
CA ASP A 43 14.91 25.33 10.34
C ASP A 43 14.89 24.55 9.00
N SER A 44 14.17 23.43 8.95
CA SER A 44 14.00 22.62 7.74
C SER A 44 12.59 22.05 7.66
N PHE A 45 12.17 21.69 6.45
CA PHE A 45 10.85 21.11 6.17
C PHE A 45 10.61 19.75 6.84
N GLY A 46 11.58 19.17 7.56
CA GLY A 46 11.50 17.81 8.08
C GLY A 46 11.38 16.78 6.95
N ASN A 47 11.14 15.52 7.33
CA ASN A 47 10.72 14.52 6.36
C ASN A 47 9.25 14.73 6.01
N ILE A 48 8.90 14.60 4.73
CA ILE A 48 7.52 14.69 4.24
C ILE A 48 7.18 13.33 3.66
N TYR A 49 6.01 12.80 4.00
CA TYR A 49 5.63 11.45 3.61
C TYR A 49 4.46 11.42 2.61
N LEU A 50 4.45 10.40 1.76
CA LEU A 50 3.34 10.08 0.87
C LEU A 50 2.06 9.89 1.68
N GLY A 51 0.95 10.47 1.22
CA GLY A 51 -0.34 10.41 1.90
C GLY A 51 -0.61 11.59 2.83
N GLU A 52 0.40 12.40 3.17
CA GLU A 52 0.22 13.63 3.94
C GLU A 52 -0.35 14.77 3.08
N THR A 53 -1.02 15.72 3.74
CA THR A 53 -1.42 16.98 3.10
C THR A 53 -0.32 18.03 3.28
N PHE A 54 0.37 18.39 2.20
CA PHE A 54 1.24 19.55 2.18
C PHE A 54 0.41 20.82 2.40
N SER A 55 0.74 21.60 3.42
CA SER A 55 0.09 22.87 3.75
C SER A 55 1.11 23.99 3.83
N SER A 56 0.84 25.11 3.17
CA SER A 56 1.75 26.26 3.17
C SER A 56 1.00 27.59 3.24
N TYR A 57 1.53 28.54 3.98
CA TYR A 57 1.12 29.94 4.02
C TYR A 57 2.16 30.78 3.29
N ILE A 58 1.69 31.61 2.37
CA ILE A 58 2.50 32.40 1.47
C ILE A 58 2.07 33.85 1.65
N SER A 59 3.02 34.75 1.86
CA SER A 59 2.76 36.17 2.07
C SER A 59 3.71 37.03 1.25
N VAL A 60 3.14 37.93 0.45
CA VAL A 60 3.85 38.99 -0.26
C VAL A 60 3.75 40.25 0.56
N ILE A 61 4.87 40.76 1.04
CA ILE A 61 4.94 41.94 1.89
C ILE A 61 5.44 43.12 1.06
N ASN A 62 4.62 44.17 0.99
CA ASN A 62 5.04 45.43 0.41
C ASN A 62 5.95 46.18 1.39
N GLN A 63 7.25 46.17 1.12
CA GLN A 63 8.25 46.90 1.92
C GLN A 63 8.60 48.28 1.34
N PHE A 64 7.99 48.66 0.21
CA PHE A 64 8.18 49.99 -0.34
C PHE A 64 7.46 51.02 0.52
N ALA A 65 7.94 52.26 0.50
CA ALA A 65 7.26 53.39 1.14
C ALA A 65 6.03 53.90 0.37
N CYS A 66 5.58 53.16 -0.66
CA CYS A 66 4.47 53.52 -1.55
C CYS A 66 3.60 52.30 -1.84
N ASP A 67 2.41 52.55 -2.37
CA ASP A 67 1.45 51.50 -2.70
C ASP A 67 1.81 50.82 -4.01
N LEU A 68 1.80 49.48 -4.01
CA LEU A 68 2.04 48.67 -5.20
C LEU A 68 0.74 48.41 -5.95
N GLN A 69 0.78 48.48 -7.28
CA GLN A 69 -0.38 48.23 -8.12
C GLN A 69 -0.34 46.84 -8.77
N GLN A 70 -1.53 46.28 -9.00
CA GLN A 70 -1.74 45.01 -9.70
C GLN A 70 -0.89 43.84 -9.15
N VAL A 71 -0.89 43.68 -7.83
CA VAL A 71 -0.10 42.67 -7.15
C VAL A 71 -0.77 41.30 -7.29
N GLY A 72 -0.21 40.44 -8.13
CA GLY A 72 -0.65 39.06 -8.33
C GLY A 72 0.21 38.08 -7.55
N LEU A 73 -0.43 37.07 -6.97
CA LEU A 73 0.23 35.96 -6.27
C LEU A 73 -0.21 34.63 -6.90
N THR A 74 0.75 33.79 -7.28
CA THR A 74 0.48 32.48 -7.89
C THR A 74 1.26 31.41 -7.16
N ALA A 75 0.62 30.28 -6.89
CA ALA A 75 1.26 29.10 -6.32
C ALA A 75 0.97 27.90 -7.22
N LYS A 76 2.02 27.18 -7.61
CA LYS A 76 1.92 25.96 -8.42
C LYS A 76 2.75 24.87 -7.77
N LEU A 77 2.21 23.67 -7.65
CA LEU A 77 2.96 22.50 -7.21
C LEU A 77 3.35 21.65 -8.41
N GLN A 78 4.64 21.34 -8.52
CA GLN A 78 5.15 20.39 -9.48
C GLN A 78 5.52 19.10 -8.76
N THR A 79 4.86 18.00 -9.11
CA THR A 79 5.21 16.63 -8.71
C THR A 79 6.18 16.04 -9.76
N PRO A 80 6.71 14.81 -9.56
CA PRO A 80 7.51 14.14 -10.57
C PRO A 80 6.80 13.97 -11.92
N THR A 81 5.49 13.73 -11.92
CA THR A 81 4.72 13.45 -13.14
C THR A 81 3.88 14.63 -13.61
N ASN A 82 3.45 15.52 -12.71
CA ASN A 82 2.39 16.48 -12.99
C ASN A 82 2.69 17.89 -12.45
N ARG A 83 1.89 18.87 -12.91
CA ARG A 83 1.89 20.26 -12.44
C ARG A 83 0.47 20.68 -12.15
N SER A 84 0.25 21.24 -10.96
CA SER A 84 -1.07 21.68 -10.51
C SER A 84 -1.01 23.10 -10.00
N ASP A 85 -1.98 23.92 -10.39
CA ASP A 85 -2.18 25.25 -9.84
C ASP A 85 -2.91 25.13 -8.51
N LEU A 86 -2.39 25.78 -7.47
CA LEU A 86 -2.94 25.71 -6.12
C LEU A 86 -3.89 26.89 -5.89
N ALA A 87 -5.08 26.60 -5.36
CA ALA A 87 -6.06 27.61 -4.98
C ALA A 87 -5.85 28.07 -3.52
N ASP A 88 -6.35 29.26 -3.21
CA ASP A 88 -6.34 29.77 -1.84
C ASP A 88 -7.42 29.05 -0.99
N THR A 89 -6.96 28.41 0.08
CA THR A 89 -7.72 27.56 1.00
C THR A 89 -7.93 28.21 2.37
N ARG A 90 -7.71 29.53 2.52
CA ARG A 90 -7.89 30.20 3.82
C ARG A 90 -9.31 30.06 4.38
N VAL A 91 -10.33 30.12 3.53
CA VAL A 91 -11.74 29.97 3.97
C VAL A 91 -12.01 28.59 4.52
N SER A 92 -11.49 27.53 3.86
CA SER A 92 -11.68 26.15 4.35
C SER A 92 -10.96 25.88 5.67
N ARG A 93 -10.02 26.74 6.07
CA ARG A 93 -9.38 26.73 7.40
C ARG A 93 -10.08 27.61 8.44
N GLY A 94 -11.25 28.18 8.13
CA GLY A 94 -11.93 29.13 9.03
C GLY A 94 -11.26 30.51 9.09
N GLY A 95 -10.38 30.81 8.13
CA GLY A 95 -9.74 32.13 7.98
C GLY A 95 -10.58 33.12 7.18
N SER A 96 -9.98 34.27 6.85
CA SER A 96 -10.62 35.32 6.05
C SER A 96 -10.88 34.88 4.60
N SER A 97 -11.85 35.52 3.95
CA SER A 97 -12.05 35.38 2.50
C SER A 97 -10.77 35.74 1.74
N PRO A 98 -10.45 35.06 0.61
CA PRO A 98 -9.29 35.41 -0.19
C PRO A 98 -9.47 36.85 -0.72
N PRO A 99 -8.45 37.71 -0.61
CA PRO A 99 -8.44 39.01 -1.24
C PRO A 99 -8.45 38.84 -2.76
N PRO A 100 -8.88 39.87 -3.50
CA PRO A 100 -8.79 39.87 -4.95
C PRO A 100 -7.36 39.60 -5.39
N ASN A 101 -7.20 38.69 -6.34
CA ASN A 101 -5.91 38.31 -6.89
C ASN A 101 -6.02 38.27 -8.43
N PRO A 102 -5.38 39.20 -9.15
CA PRO A 102 -4.45 40.23 -8.65
C PRO A 102 -5.14 41.30 -7.79
N MET A 103 -4.45 41.76 -6.75
CA MET A 103 -4.87 42.84 -5.87
C MET A 103 -4.63 44.18 -6.59
N PRO A 104 -5.67 45.02 -6.78
CA PRO A 104 -5.51 46.27 -7.54
C PRO A 104 -4.49 47.22 -6.93
N LEU A 105 -4.49 47.35 -5.61
CA LEU A 105 -3.61 48.22 -4.84
C LEU A 105 -3.24 47.54 -3.52
N LEU A 106 -1.94 47.34 -3.27
CA LEU A 106 -1.40 46.81 -2.02
C LEU A 106 -0.69 47.94 -1.26
N PRO A 107 -1.22 48.40 -0.11
CA PRO A 107 -0.67 49.53 0.63
C PRO A 107 0.78 49.34 1.06
N SER A 108 1.51 50.44 1.25
CA SER A 108 2.81 50.46 1.93
C SER A 108 2.75 49.74 3.29
N GLY A 109 3.65 48.78 3.51
CA GLY A 109 3.66 47.93 4.71
C GLY A 109 2.60 46.83 4.76
N GLY A 110 1.68 46.79 3.78
CA GLY A 110 0.63 45.77 3.69
C GLY A 110 1.12 44.43 3.13
N ASN A 111 0.27 43.42 3.22
CA ASN A 111 0.54 42.06 2.73
C ASN A 111 -0.60 41.46 1.89
N LEU A 112 -0.22 40.69 0.88
CA LEU A 112 -1.11 39.83 0.12
C LEU A 112 -0.77 38.38 0.45
N ASP A 113 -1.68 37.71 1.16
CA ASP A 113 -1.47 36.34 1.62
C ASP A 113 -2.20 35.32 0.76
N MET A 114 -1.84 34.05 0.90
CA MET A 114 -2.49 32.88 0.33
C MET A 114 -2.15 31.65 1.18
N ALA A 115 -3.14 30.82 1.51
CA ALA A 115 -2.86 29.50 2.11
C ALA A 115 -3.18 28.41 1.10
N VAL A 116 -2.29 27.44 0.92
CA VAL A 116 -2.47 26.36 -0.04
C VAL A 116 -2.44 25.00 0.66
N GLU A 117 -3.20 24.05 0.10
CA GLU A 117 -3.19 22.64 0.50
C GLU A 117 -3.03 21.76 -0.73
N TYR A 118 -2.32 20.65 -0.58
CA TYR A 118 -2.19 19.62 -1.61
C TYR A 118 -1.98 18.25 -0.98
N GLU A 119 -2.76 17.26 -1.38
CA GLU A 119 -2.58 15.87 -0.94
C GLU A 119 -1.44 15.22 -1.72
N LEU A 120 -0.42 14.75 -1.02
CA LEU A 120 0.75 14.16 -1.63
C LEU A 120 0.47 12.71 -2.01
N ASN A 121 0.28 12.48 -3.31
CA ASN A 121 -0.04 11.17 -3.87
C ASN A 121 1.12 10.53 -4.64
N GLU A 122 2.28 11.19 -4.71
CA GLU A 122 3.48 10.72 -5.40
C GLU A 122 4.71 10.83 -4.51
N VAL A 123 5.61 9.84 -4.62
CA VAL A 123 6.92 9.87 -3.97
C VAL A 123 7.95 10.56 -4.86
N GLY A 124 8.96 11.15 -4.23
CA GLY A 124 10.08 11.81 -4.89
C GLY A 124 10.02 13.33 -4.80
N VAL A 125 10.73 13.97 -5.72
CA VAL A 125 11.01 15.40 -5.64
C VAL A 125 9.81 16.21 -6.09
N HIS A 126 9.34 17.08 -5.20
CA HIS A 126 8.30 18.05 -5.45
C HIS A 126 8.88 19.47 -5.43
N THR A 127 8.28 20.40 -6.16
CA THR A 127 8.69 21.81 -6.16
C THR A 127 7.47 22.72 -6.09
N LEU A 128 7.35 23.48 -5.00
CA LEU A 128 6.39 24.58 -4.89
C LEU A 128 6.98 25.81 -5.60
N ARG A 129 6.36 26.22 -6.69
CA ARG A 129 6.67 27.44 -7.43
C ARG A 129 5.73 28.56 -7.01
N VAL A 130 6.30 29.60 -6.39
CA VAL A 130 5.55 30.79 -6.02
C VAL A 130 5.98 31.95 -6.91
N GLY A 131 5.02 32.53 -7.63
CA GLY A 131 5.23 33.69 -8.50
C GLY A 131 4.50 34.90 -7.96
N VAL A 132 5.17 36.04 -7.95
CA VAL A 132 4.58 37.34 -7.63
C VAL A 132 4.73 38.23 -8.85
N SER A 133 3.65 38.88 -9.26
CA SER A 133 3.66 39.92 -10.30
C SER A 133 3.21 41.25 -9.69
N TYR A 134 3.78 42.36 -10.12
CA TYR A 134 3.39 43.69 -9.68
C TYR A 134 3.82 44.73 -10.72
N LEU A 135 3.23 45.91 -10.67
CA LEU A 135 3.67 47.06 -11.46
C LEU A 135 4.76 47.81 -10.71
N ASP A 136 5.90 48.09 -11.35
CA ASP A 136 6.96 48.88 -10.74
C ASP A 136 6.45 50.28 -10.37
N PRO A 137 6.65 50.74 -9.13
CA PRO A 137 6.08 52.01 -8.67
C PRO A 137 6.70 53.25 -9.34
N ILE A 138 7.87 53.12 -9.96
CA ILE A 138 8.59 54.23 -10.62
C ILE A 138 8.41 54.16 -12.14
N THR A 139 8.65 52.98 -12.74
CA THR A 139 8.64 52.84 -14.20
C THR A 139 7.27 52.45 -14.78
N LEU A 140 6.32 52.05 -13.93
CA LEU A 140 5.03 51.48 -14.33
C LEU A 140 5.14 50.26 -15.27
N GLU A 141 6.28 49.57 -15.25
CA GLU A 141 6.48 48.34 -16.02
C GLU A 141 6.06 47.12 -15.21
N ALA A 142 5.48 46.12 -15.87
CA ALA A 142 5.12 44.87 -15.22
C ALA A 142 6.38 44.08 -14.84
N LYS A 143 6.59 43.89 -13.53
CA LYS A 143 7.69 43.09 -12.98
C LYS A 143 7.14 41.81 -12.36
N SER A 144 7.96 40.76 -12.36
CA SER A 144 7.63 39.53 -11.67
C SER A 144 8.86 38.91 -11.02
N LEU A 145 8.63 38.24 -9.90
CA LEU A 145 9.63 37.41 -9.22
C LEU A 145 9.06 36.01 -9.02
N ARG A 146 9.94 35.02 -9.01
CA ARG A 146 9.57 33.62 -8.79
C ARG A 146 10.56 32.98 -7.84
N LYS A 147 10.05 32.25 -6.85
CA LYS A 147 10.85 31.40 -5.97
C LYS A 147 10.40 29.95 -6.10
N PHE A 148 11.36 29.05 -5.97
CA PHE A 148 11.16 27.61 -6.07
C PHE A 148 11.57 26.98 -4.75
N TYR A 149 10.65 26.25 -4.13
CA TYR A 149 10.89 25.52 -2.87
C TYR A 149 10.81 24.04 -3.19
N ARG A 150 11.97 23.40 -3.28
CA ARG A 150 12.11 21.98 -3.58
C ARG A 150 12.11 21.18 -2.29
N PHE A 151 11.30 20.12 -2.23
CA PHE A 151 11.25 19.19 -1.11
C PHE A 151 11.09 17.76 -1.63
N ASN A 152 11.42 16.77 -0.80
CA ASN A 152 11.36 15.36 -1.17
C ASN A 152 10.25 14.67 -0.38
N VAL A 153 9.40 13.92 -1.06
CA VAL A 153 8.33 13.11 -0.47
C VAL A 153 8.79 11.67 -0.40
N LEU A 154 8.79 11.09 0.79
CA LEU A 154 9.27 9.74 1.07
C LEU A 154 8.10 8.78 1.21
N ASN A 155 8.34 7.49 0.99
CA ASN A 155 7.35 6.47 1.33
C ASN A 155 7.36 6.23 2.85
N PRO A 156 6.23 6.35 3.58
CA PRO A 156 6.22 6.11 5.02
C PRO A 156 6.11 4.62 5.39
N LEU A 157 5.43 3.84 4.55
CA LEU A 157 5.04 2.47 4.87
C LEU A 157 5.35 1.54 3.70
N THR A 158 5.87 0.36 4.01
CA THR A 158 5.93 -0.76 3.06
C THR A 158 4.81 -1.73 3.39
N ILE A 159 3.91 -1.97 2.44
CA ILE A 159 2.75 -2.86 2.62
C ILE A 159 2.94 -4.09 1.73
N THR A 160 2.95 -5.26 2.35
CA THR A 160 3.02 -6.55 1.64
C THR A 160 1.79 -7.40 1.94
N PHE A 161 1.29 -8.10 0.92
CA PHE A 161 0.11 -8.94 1.03
C PHE A 161 0.46 -10.40 0.81
N LYS A 162 -0.16 -11.27 1.60
CA LYS A 162 -0.21 -12.71 1.38
C LYS A 162 -1.66 -13.14 1.31
N HIS A 163 -2.05 -13.75 0.19
CA HIS A 163 -3.39 -14.29 -0.01
C HIS A 163 -3.36 -15.80 0.15
N LEU A 164 -4.35 -16.35 0.86
CA LEU A 164 -4.56 -17.78 1.05
C LEU A 164 -6.03 -18.13 0.81
N LEU A 165 -6.27 -19.29 0.19
CA LEU A 165 -7.61 -19.85 0.04
C LEU A 165 -7.72 -21.09 0.93
N ILE A 166 -8.65 -21.07 1.89
CA ILE A 166 -8.90 -22.18 2.82
C ILE A 166 -10.39 -22.48 2.77
N GLN A 167 -10.76 -23.72 2.41
CA GLN A 167 -12.18 -24.16 2.37
C GLN A 167 -13.12 -23.17 1.66
N GLU A 168 -12.71 -22.66 0.48
CA GLU A 168 -13.49 -21.67 -0.28
C GLU A 168 -13.67 -20.32 0.45
N GLU A 169 -12.77 -19.96 1.35
CA GLU A 169 -12.72 -18.64 1.94
C GLU A 169 -11.36 -17.99 1.64
N SER A 170 -11.39 -16.73 1.22
CA SER A 170 -10.16 -15.97 0.93
C SER A 170 -9.70 -15.25 2.18
N PHE A 171 -8.44 -15.45 2.54
CA PHE A 171 -7.78 -14.74 3.63
C PHE A 171 -6.68 -13.86 3.05
N VAL A 172 -6.68 -12.59 3.45
CA VAL A 172 -5.68 -11.60 3.06
C VAL A 172 -4.93 -11.18 4.32
N GLU A 173 -3.67 -11.57 4.41
CA GLU A 173 -2.75 -11.10 5.42
C GLU A 173 -2.01 -9.87 4.87
N ALA A 174 -2.13 -8.74 5.56
CA ALA A 174 -1.41 -7.50 5.28
C ALA A 174 -0.33 -7.30 6.35
N LYS A 175 0.91 -7.09 5.89
CA LYS A 175 2.03 -6.67 6.74
C LYS A 175 2.40 -5.24 6.38
N ILE A 176 2.28 -4.35 7.36
CA ILE A 176 2.51 -2.91 7.23
C ILE A 176 3.77 -2.60 8.04
N GLN A 177 4.87 -2.32 7.35
CA GLN A 177 6.15 -1.97 7.98
C GLN A 177 6.35 -0.46 7.96
N ASN A 178 6.65 0.13 9.13
CA ASN A 178 7.08 1.52 9.21
C ASN A 178 8.54 1.63 8.75
N ILE A 179 8.79 2.38 7.68
CA ILE A 179 10.15 2.63 7.15
C ILE A 179 10.61 4.07 7.40
N THR A 180 9.91 4.79 8.27
CA THR A 180 10.30 6.14 8.71
C THR A 180 11.29 6.06 9.86
N GLN A 181 11.98 7.17 10.11
CA GLN A 181 12.95 7.27 11.23
C GLN A 181 12.26 7.54 12.58
N ALA A 182 10.94 7.72 12.60
CA ALA A 182 10.17 8.06 13.78
C ALA A 182 9.01 7.07 13.96
N PRO A 183 8.49 6.89 15.18
CA PRO A 183 7.28 6.09 15.37
C PRO A 183 6.08 6.76 14.70
N LEU A 184 5.21 5.94 14.10
CA LEU A 184 3.93 6.35 13.55
C LEU A 184 2.79 5.82 14.41
N HIS A 185 1.77 6.64 14.64
CA HIS A 185 0.54 6.20 15.27
C HIS A 185 -0.49 5.85 14.19
N VAL A 186 -0.71 4.56 13.95
CA VAL A 186 -1.68 4.03 13.00
C VAL A 186 -3.08 4.19 13.58
N GLU A 187 -3.85 5.13 13.02
CA GLU A 187 -5.23 5.41 13.46
C GLU A 187 -6.20 4.35 12.95
N THR A 188 -6.05 3.96 11.68
CA THR A 188 -6.99 3.04 11.04
C THR A 188 -6.28 2.09 10.08
N VAL A 189 -6.72 0.84 10.05
CA VAL A 189 -6.36 -0.15 9.03
C VAL A 189 -7.65 -0.80 8.56
N HIS A 190 -8.12 -0.43 7.38
CA HIS A 190 -9.38 -0.93 6.83
C HIS A 190 -9.17 -1.61 5.49
N PHE A 191 -9.73 -2.80 5.34
CA PHE A 191 -9.78 -3.47 4.05
C PHE A 191 -11.08 -3.12 3.32
N LEU A 192 -10.98 -2.27 2.31
CA LEU A 192 -12.08 -1.85 1.44
C LEU A 192 -12.35 -2.95 0.41
N ALA A 193 -13.22 -3.88 0.76
CA ALA A 193 -13.61 -4.98 -0.12
C ALA A 193 -14.29 -4.43 -1.40
N SER A 194 -13.91 -4.97 -2.56
CA SER A 194 -14.58 -4.61 -3.82
C SER A 194 -15.94 -5.33 -3.89
N PRO A 195 -17.04 -4.70 -4.34
CA PRO A 195 -18.29 -5.41 -4.55
C PRO A 195 -18.11 -6.60 -5.52
N PRO A 196 -18.72 -7.78 -5.27
CA PRO A 196 -19.70 -8.11 -4.22
C PRO A 196 -19.07 -8.64 -2.91
N PHE A 197 -17.74 -8.56 -2.76
CA PHE A 197 -17.06 -9.09 -1.58
C PHE A 197 -17.35 -8.27 -0.33
N ARG A 198 -17.26 -8.96 0.81
CA ARG A 198 -17.23 -8.37 2.15
C ARG A 198 -15.96 -8.81 2.84
N ALA A 199 -15.32 -7.89 3.55
CA ALA A 199 -14.16 -8.19 4.35
C ALA A 199 -14.49 -8.02 5.83
N VAL A 200 -14.00 -8.96 6.65
CA VAL A 200 -14.06 -8.90 8.11
C VAL A 200 -12.65 -9.08 8.62
N GLU A 201 -12.18 -8.14 9.43
CA GLU A 201 -10.91 -8.27 10.12
C GLU A 201 -10.99 -9.39 11.17
N LEU A 202 -10.06 -10.33 11.10
CA LEU A 202 -9.92 -11.39 12.09
C LEU A 202 -9.08 -10.85 13.23
N ALA A 203 -9.65 -10.81 14.42
CA ALA A 203 -8.92 -10.41 15.61
C ALA A 203 -7.72 -11.34 15.83
N THR A 204 -6.51 -10.80 15.80
CA THR A 204 -5.38 -11.42 16.50
C THR A 204 -5.74 -11.46 17.98
N VAL A 205 -5.49 -12.60 18.66
CA VAL A 205 -5.82 -12.84 20.07
C VAL A 205 -5.57 -11.56 20.88
N ARG A 206 -6.67 -10.98 21.38
CA ARG A 206 -6.68 -9.63 21.95
C ARG A 206 -6.14 -9.70 23.37
N ASP A 207 -4.91 -9.25 23.58
CA ASP A 207 -4.53 -8.79 24.92
C ASP A 207 -5.14 -7.39 25.10
N PRO A 208 -5.89 -7.14 26.19
CA PRO A 208 -6.49 -5.82 26.45
C PRO A 208 -5.45 -4.70 26.65
N GLU A 209 -4.17 -5.04 26.87
CA GLU A 209 -3.05 -4.10 26.89
C GLU A 209 -2.61 -3.65 25.49
N THR A 210 -2.82 -4.46 24.45
CA THR A 210 -2.37 -4.21 23.05
C THR A 210 -3.28 -3.25 22.28
N ASP A 211 -4.45 -2.90 22.82
CA ASP A 211 -5.33 -1.85 22.27
C ASP A 211 -4.65 -0.45 22.29
N ARG A 212 -3.54 -0.34 23.05
CA ARG A 212 -2.63 0.81 23.06
C ARG A 212 -1.58 0.79 21.95
N GLN A 213 -1.42 -0.32 21.23
CA GLN A 213 -0.35 -0.51 20.25
C GLN A 213 -0.79 -0.15 18.82
N ALA A 214 -1.39 1.04 18.70
CA ALA A 214 -1.47 1.78 17.44
C ALA A 214 -0.13 2.44 17.10
N TYR A 215 0.87 2.40 17.98
CA TYR A 215 2.21 2.91 17.72
C TYR A 215 3.08 1.84 17.06
N VAL A 216 3.58 2.16 15.86
CA VAL A 216 4.51 1.33 15.10
C VAL A 216 5.85 2.06 15.06
N GLY A 217 6.85 1.55 15.77
CA GLY A 217 8.20 2.08 15.79
C GLY A 217 8.91 1.98 14.43
N PRO A 218 10.05 2.65 14.24
CA PRO A 218 10.88 2.48 13.05
C PRO A 218 11.23 1.00 12.82
N GLU A 219 11.09 0.53 11.59
CA GLU A 219 11.29 -0.87 11.16
C GLU A 219 10.34 -1.91 11.78
N GLU A 220 9.43 -1.50 12.66
CA GLU A 220 8.41 -2.39 13.20
C GLU A 220 7.33 -2.69 12.17
N THR A 221 6.75 -3.89 12.28
CA THR A 221 5.72 -4.37 11.37
C THR A 221 4.43 -4.62 12.15
N LEU A 222 3.36 -3.99 11.69
CA LEU A 222 1.99 -4.26 12.09
C LEU A 222 1.37 -5.29 11.13
N GLN A 223 0.86 -6.39 11.67
CA GLN A 223 0.19 -7.42 10.88
C GLN A 223 -1.32 -7.39 11.12
N ARG A 224 -2.11 -7.53 10.04
CA ARG A 224 -3.57 -7.67 10.06
C ARG A 224 -4.02 -8.75 9.09
N VAL A 225 -5.09 -9.46 9.45
CA VAL A 225 -5.66 -10.53 8.62
C VAL A 225 -7.12 -10.25 8.38
N PHE A 226 -7.54 -10.32 7.13
CA PHE A 226 -8.90 -10.07 6.70
C PHE A 226 -9.46 -11.32 6.04
N LYS A 227 -10.63 -11.76 6.51
CA LYS A 227 -11.44 -12.77 5.83
C LYS A 227 -12.30 -12.06 4.79
N VAL A 228 -12.13 -12.42 3.52
CA VAL A 228 -12.87 -11.88 2.38
C VAL A 228 -13.79 -12.98 1.84
N SER A 229 -15.09 -12.73 1.91
CA SER A 229 -16.12 -13.68 1.47
C SER A 229 -17.15 -12.99 0.57
N SER A 230 -17.82 -13.78 -0.27
CA SER A 230 -18.98 -13.34 -1.03
C SER A 230 -20.08 -14.39 -0.92
N PRO A 231 -21.33 -13.99 -0.62
CA PRO A 231 -22.46 -14.93 -0.53
C PRO A 231 -22.91 -15.49 -1.88
N GLN A 232 -22.42 -14.93 -3.00
CA GLN A 232 -22.96 -15.18 -4.34
C GLN A 232 -21.89 -15.58 -5.37
N LEU A 233 -20.64 -15.74 -4.94
CA LEU A 233 -19.55 -15.94 -5.89
C LEU A 233 -19.09 -17.38 -5.92
N ASP A 234 -19.12 -17.97 -7.11
CA ASP A 234 -18.35 -19.16 -7.41
C ASP A 234 -16.86 -18.80 -7.42
N LEU A 235 -16.17 -19.26 -6.38
CA LEU A 235 -14.74 -19.05 -6.20
C LEU A 235 -13.91 -19.88 -7.20
N SER A 236 -14.52 -20.58 -8.14
CA SER A 236 -13.86 -21.15 -9.31
C SER A 236 -13.43 -20.08 -10.34
N LEU A 237 -14.03 -18.89 -10.33
CA LEU A 237 -13.87 -17.90 -11.39
C LEU A 237 -12.60 -17.04 -11.26
N GLY A 238 -11.60 -17.28 -12.12
CA GLY A 238 -10.59 -16.33 -12.62
C GLY A 238 -9.82 -15.41 -11.64
N THR A 239 -9.09 -14.45 -12.19
CA THR A 239 -8.43 -13.39 -11.39
C THR A 239 -9.50 -12.43 -10.88
N LEU A 240 -9.65 -12.30 -9.56
CA LEU A 240 -10.69 -11.47 -8.93
C LEU A 240 -10.06 -10.33 -8.14
N ASN A 241 -10.65 -9.13 -8.24
CA ASN A 241 -10.28 -8.00 -7.39
C ASN A 241 -10.97 -8.14 -6.03
N LEU A 242 -10.21 -8.42 -4.97
CA LEU A 242 -10.75 -8.60 -3.63
C LEU A 242 -11.06 -7.27 -2.92
N GLY A 243 -10.32 -6.21 -3.24
CA GLY A 243 -10.38 -4.95 -2.48
C GLY A 243 -9.05 -4.23 -2.39
N ARG A 244 -9.01 -3.15 -1.62
CA ARG A 244 -7.81 -2.35 -1.34
C ARG A 244 -7.63 -2.22 0.17
N LEU A 245 -6.40 -2.04 0.62
CA LEU A 245 -6.13 -1.67 2.01
C LEU A 245 -6.00 -0.16 2.11
N GLU A 246 -6.69 0.43 3.08
CA GLU A 246 -6.53 1.81 3.50
C GLU A 246 -5.86 1.85 4.88
N VAL A 247 -4.81 2.65 5.00
CA VAL A 247 -4.08 2.84 6.25
C VAL A 247 -3.98 4.34 6.51
N ALA A 248 -4.47 4.80 7.66
CA ALA A 248 -4.28 6.18 8.12
C ALA A 248 -3.36 6.21 9.35
N TRP A 249 -2.51 7.22 9.43
CA TRP A 249 -1.54 7.38 10.51
C TRP A 249 -1.34 8.84 10.89
N LYS A 250 -0.71 9.03 12.05
CA LYS A 250 -0.19 10.30 12.54
C LYS A 250 1.30 10.21 12.85
N SER A 251 2.04 11.25 12.48
CA SER A 251 3.43 11.44 12.86
C SER A 251 3.54 11.97 14.30
N SER A 252 4.73 11.90 14.89
CA SER A 252 5.03 12.43 16.22
C SER A 252 4.85 13.96 16.34
N MET A 253 4.82 14.67 15.21
CA MET A 253 4.59 16.12 15.16
C MET A 253 3.12 16.48 14.80
N GLY A 254 2.24 15.48 14.74
CA GLY A 254 0.80 15.67 14.53
C GLY A 254 0.37 15.76 13.06
N GLU A 255 1.28 15.56 12.11
CA GLU A 255 0.91 15.42 10.70
C GLU A 255 0.11 14.13 10.53
N ALA A 256 -0.96 14.17 9.73
CA ALA A 256 -1.77 13.00 9.42
C ALA A 256 -1.57 12.65 7.94
N GLY A 257 -1.46 11.36 7.68
CA GLY A 257 -1.40 10.81 6.33
C GLY A 257 -2.34 9.63 6.16
N SER A 258 -2.80 9.41 4.93
CA SER A 258 -3.54 8.20 4.56
C SER A 258 -3.02 7.65 3.24
N LEU A 259 -2.94 6.33 3.15
CA LEU A 259 -2.49 5.61 1.97
C LEU A 259 -3.51 4.53 1.62
N GLN A 260 -3.90 4.50 0.35
CA GLN A 260 -4.64 3.39 -0.23
C GLN A 260 -3.73 2.56 -1.13
N THR A 261 -3.74 1.25 -0.96
CA THR A 261 -2.96 0.34 -1.80
C THR A 261 -3.62 0.13 -3.16
N GLN A 262 -2.85 -0.43 -4.08
CA GLN A 262 -3.42 -1.05 -5.27
C GLN A 262 -4.36 -2.21 -4.89
N PRO A 263 -5.30 -2.56 -5.76
CA PRO A 263 -6.22 -3.66 -5.50
C PRO A 263 -5.48 -4.98 -5.27
N VAL A 264 -5.81 -5.66 -4.18
CA VAL A 264 -5.38 -7.02 -3.90
C VAL A 264 -6.13 -7.95 -4.85
N MET A 265 -5.39 -8.46 -5.82
CA MET A 265 -5.92 -9.40 -6.79
C MET A 265 -5.75 -10.82 -6.26
N ARG A 266 -6.84 -11.57 -6.22
CA ARG A 266 -6.78 -13.03 -6.15
C ARG A 266 -6.22 -13.52 -7.47
N LYS A 267 -5.02 -14.06 -7.43
CA LYS A 267 -4.48 -14.87 -8.54
C LYS A 267 -4.97 -16.29 -8.31
N VAL A 268 -6.04 -16.68 -8.99
CA VAL A 268 -6.40 -18.09 -9.07
C VAL A 268 -5.28 -18.78 -9.85
N GLY A 269 -4.59 -19.73 -9.22
CA GLY A 269 -3.85 -20.72 -10.01
C GLY A 269 -4.86 -21.35 -10.94
N SER A 270 -4.59 -21.33 -12.26
CA SER A 270 -5.51 -21.84 -13.29
C SER A 270 -6.20 -23.10 -12.78
N LEU A 271 -7.54 -23.12 -12.71
CA LEU A 271 -8.27 -24.35 -12.42
C LEU A 271 -7.78 -25.39 -13.40
N LYS A 272 -6.96 -26.32 -12.90
CA LYS A 272 -6.41 -27.34 -13.75
C LYS A 272 -7.53 -28.29 -14.05
N GLU A 273 -7.74 -28.51 -15.34
CA GLU A 273 -8.69 -29.47 -15.89
C GLU A 273 -8.51 -30.88 -15.27
N ALA A 274 -7.31 -31.23 -14.79
CA ALA A 274 -7.09 -32.40 -13.94
C ALA A 274 -6.23 -32.07 -12.70
N SER A 275 -6.49 -32.76 -11.59
CA SER A 275 -5.75 -32.62 -10.33
C SER A 275 -5.48 -33.97 -9.67
N VAL A 276 -4.41 -34.05 -8.87
CA VAL A 276 -4.02 -35.24 -8.12
C VAL A 276 -3.85 -34.92 -6.65
N SER A 277 -4.45 -35.74 -5.78
CA SER A 277 -4.20 -35.73 -4.35
C SER A 277 -3.66 -37.09 -3.89
N ILE A 278 -2.79 -37.09 -2.89
CA ILE A 278 -2.08 -38.30 -2.44
C ILE A 278 -2.51 -38.60 -1.02
N VAL A 279 -3.00 -39.81 -0.81
CA VAL A 279 -3.33 -40.37 0.50
C VAL A 279 -2.26 -41.38 0.85
N VAL A 280 -1.67 -41.23 2.04
CA VAL A 280 -0.58 -42.08 2.51
C VAL A 280 -1.00 -42.88 3.75
N PRO A 281 -0.32 -43.98 4.07
CA PRO A 281 -0.53 -44.72 5.30
C PRO A 281 -0.22 -43.85 6.53
N THR A 282 -0.91 -44.12 7.65
CA THR A 282 -0.76 -43.38 8.92
C THR A 282 0.50 -43.76 9.73
N GLN A 283 1.27 -44.76 9.31
CA GLN A 283 2.45 -45.23 10.03
C GLN A 283 3.73 -44.49 9.59
N PRO A 284 4.74 -44.34 10.48
CA PRO A 284 6.02 -43.76 10.09
C PRO A 284 6.69 -44.65 9.03
N LEU A 285 7.04 -44.04 7.90
CA LEU A 285 7.73 -44.71 6.80
C LEU A 285 9.17 -45.03 7.24
N ARG A 286 9.74 -46.12 6.72
CA ARG A 286 11.14 -46.48 6.99
C ARG A 286 11.98 -46.38 5.73
N VAL A 287 13.21 -45.90 5.86
CA VAL A 287 14.16 -45.91 4.74
C VAL A 287 14.35 -47.34 4.22
N GLY A 288 14.26 -47.50 2.90
CA GLY A 288 14.45 -48.78 2.22
C GLY A 288 13.25 -49.73 2.27
N GLN A 289 12.13 -49.36 2.90
CA GLN A 289 10.90 -50.14 2.89
C GLN A 289 9.86 -49.55 1.94
N PRO A 290 9.43 -50.29 0.90
CA PRO A 290 8.34 -49.84 0.03
C PRO A 290 7.04 -49.64 0.81
N PHE A 291 6.26 -48.64 0.40
CA PHE A 291 4.91 -48.40 0.90
C PHE A 291 3.97 -48.07 -0.25
N VAL A 292 2.68 -48.34 -0.06
CA VAL A 292 1.65 -48.01 -1.04
C VAL A 292 1.01 -46.68 -0.66
N ALA A 293 0.95 -45.76 -1.63
CA ALA A 293 0.20 -44.53 -1.54
C ALA A 293 -0.94 -44.54 -2.56
N THR A 294 -2.11 -44.05 -2.16
CA THR A 294 -3.28 -43.96 -3.04
C THR A 294 -3.32 -42.57 -3.67
N PHE A 295 -3.18 -42.54 -4.99
CA PHE A 295 -3.29 -41.35 -5.82
C PHE A 295 -4.73 -41.20 -6.30
N VAL A 296 -5.35 -40.11 -5.89
CA VAL A 296 -6.72 -39.74 -6.22
C VAL A 296 -6.67 -38.72 -7.35
N VAL A 297 -6.94 -39.18 -8.57
CA VAL A 297 -6.94 -38.37 -9.80
C VAL A 297 -8.36 -37.90 -10.08
N GLN A 298 -8.54 -36.59 -10.18
CA GLN A 298 -9.84 -35.96 -10.38
C GLN A 298 -9.83 -35.13 -11.67
N ASN A 299 -10.86 -35.32 -12.50
CA ASN A 299 -11.14 -34.50 -13.67
C ASN A 299 -12.06 -33.34 -13.24
N ASN A 300 -11.53 -32.12 -13.25
CA ASN A 300 -12.29 -30.89 -12.96
C ASN A 300 -12.69 -30.15 -14.25
N GLY A 301 -12.38 -30.70 -15.41
CA GLY A 301 -12.73 -30.13 -16.71
C GLY A 301 -14.19 -30.36 -17.07
N THR A 302 -14.64 -29.70 -18.14
CA THR A 302 -16.01 -29.75 -18.64
C THR A 302 -16.28 -30.94 -19.56
N ARG A 303 -15.24 -31.68 -19.97
CA ARG A 303 -15.30 -32.84 -20.85
C ARG A 303 -14.72 -34.10 -20.18
N PRO A 304 -15.12 -35.31 -20.60
CA PRO A 304 -14.39 -36.52 -20.24
C PRO A 304 -12.94 -36.44 -20.76
N MET A 305 -11.98 -36.90 -19.97
CA MET A 305 -10.55 -36.86 -20.31
C MET A 305 -9.92 -38.23 -20.15
N ASN A 306 -9.12 -38.63 -21.13
CA ASN A 306 -8.31 -39.85 -21.03
C ASN A 306 -6.98 -39.53 -20.31
N LEU A 307 -6.90 -39.84 -19.02
CA LEU A 307 -5.80 -39.42 -18.17
C LEU A 307 -4.78 -40.55 -17.92
N GLN A 308 -3.52 -40.16 -17.77
CA GLN A 308 -2.42 -41.04 -17.36
C GLN A 308 -1.66 -40.38 -16.20
N LEU A 309 -1.45 -41.13 -15.12
CA LEU A 309 -0.58 -40.73 -14.02
C LEU A 309 0.87 -41.02 -14.44
N GLN A 310 1.76 -40.02 -14.34
CA GLN A 310 3.18 -40.14 -14.64
C GLN A 310 4.04 -39.68 -13.45
N LEU A 311 5.10 -40.43 -13.20
CA LEU A 311 6.06 -40.28 -12.13
C LEU A 311 7.44 -40.05 -12.76
N ARG A 312 7.90 -38.80 -12.76
CA ARG A 312 9.14 -38.35 -13.37
C ARG A 312 10.30 -38.56 -12.42
N ARG A 313 11.09 -39.60 -12.67
CA ARG A 313 12.19 -40.03 -11.81
C ARG A 313 13.24 -38.93 -11.61
N GLU A 314 13.52 -38.14 -12.64
CA GLU A 314 14.47 -37.03 -12.61
C GLU A 314 14.06 -35.88 -11.68
N LEU A 315 12.79 -35.80 -11.29
CA LEU A 315 12.26 -34.81 -10.35
C LEU A 315 12.01 -35.38 -8.94
N MET A 316 12.21 -36.69 -8.74
CA MET A 316 11.98 -37.35 -7.47
C MET A 316 13.22 -37.29 -6.60
N THR A 317 13.09 -36.70 -5.41
CA THR A 317 14.14 -36.64 -4.38
C THR A 317 13.63 -37.23 -3.08
N GLY A 318 14.45 -38.04 -2.41
CA GLY A 318 14.08 -38.68 -1.14
C GLY A 318 13.14 -39.88 -1.28
N ILE A 319 11.95 -39.72 -1.87
CA ILE A 319 10.98 -40.79 -2.12
C ILE A 319 10.84 -40.98 -3.64
N VAL A 320 11.02 -42.21 -4.11
CA VAL A 320 10.98 -42.57 -5.54
C VAL A 320 9.90 -43.60 -5.84
N CYS A 321 9.47 -43.72 -7.10
CA CYS A 321 8.60 -44.82 -7.52
C CYS A 321 9.34 -46.17 -7.50
N SER A 322 8.75 -47.20 -6.90
CA SER A 322 9.31 -48.56 -6.81
C SER A 322 9.09 -49.36 -8.10
N ALA A 323 7.90 -49.21 -8.71
CA ALA A 323 7.46 -50.03 -9.83
C ALA A 323 7.36 -49.25 -11.15
N LEU A 324 6.18 -48.71 -11.45
CA LEU A 324 5.87 -48.10 -12.73
C LEU A 324 6.12 -46.59 -12.73
N SER A 325 6.77 -46.09 -13.79
CA SER A 325 6.90 -44.65 -14.02
C SER A 325 5.62 -44.01 -14.53
N HIS A 326 4.63 -44.79 -14.96
CA HIS A 326 3.33 -44.31 -15.39
C HIS A 326 2.23 -45.37 -15.22
N GLN A 327 0.98 -44.92 -15.07
CA GLN A 327 -0.19 -45.77 -14.96
C GLN A 327 -1.37 -45.12 -15.68
N ASN A 328 -2.04 -45.89 -16.55
CA ASN A 328 -3.22 -45.40 -17.27
C ASN A 328 -4.40 -45.31 -16.29
N VAL A 329 -4.96 -44.10 -16.14
CA VAL A 329 -6.18 -43.85 -15.38
C VAL A 329 -7.40 -44.19 -16.25
N GLY A 330 -7.29 -43.97 -17.55
CA GLY A 330 -8.36 -44.15 -18.53
C GLY A 330 -9.25 -42.92 -18.64
N VAL A 331 -10.42 -43.10 -19.25
CA VAL A 331 -11.38 -42.01 -19.46
C VAL A 331 -12.11 -41.70 -18.15
N VAL A 332 -11.82 -40.55 -17.57
CA VAL A 332 -12.49 -40.01 -16.38
C VAL A 332 -13.55 -39.03 -16.83
N SER A 333 -14.81 -39.26 -16.45
CA SER A 333 -15.92 -38.35 -16.75
C SER A 333 -15.72 -36.97 -16.12
N THR A 334 -16.43 -35.97 -16.64
CA THR A 334 -16.52 -34.62 -16.06
C THR A 334 -16.84 -34.69 -14.55
N ASN A 335 -16.07 -34.00 -13.71
CA ASN A 335 -16.15 -34.06 -12.23
C ASN A 335 -15.98 -35.47 -11.63
N GLY A 336 -15.50 -36.43 -12.42
CA GLY A 336 -15.21 -37.79 -11.99
C GLY A 336 -13.87 -37.89 -11.25
N CYS A 337 -13.73 -38.97 -10.48
CA CYS A 337 -12.54 -39.25 -9.70
C CYS A 337 -12.21 -40.73 -9.78
N THR A 338 -10.93 -41.05 -9.93
CA THR A 338 -10.39 -42.41 -9.96
C THR A 338 -9.22 -42.53 -8.99
N GLN A 339 -9.12 -43.66 -8.30
CA GLN A 339 -8.05 -43.94 -7.34
C GLN A 339 -7.10 -44.98 -7.91
N LEU A 340 -5.81 -44.78 -7.66
CA LEU A 340 -4.72 -45.63 -8.14
C LEU A 340 -3.74 -45.87 -7.01
N ASP A 341 -3.42 -47.13 -6.76
CA ASP A 341 -2.42 -47.48 -5.77
C ASP A 341 -1.03 -47.58 -6.43
N VAL A 342 -0.09 -46.82 -5.89
CA VAL A 342 1.28 -46.73 -6.39
C VAL A 342 2.24 -47.09 -5.25
N GLU A 343 3.16 -48.01 -5.54
CA GLU A 343 4.23 -48.37 -4.64
C GLU A 343 5.41 -47.38 -4.76
N LEU A 344 5.79 -46.78 -3.63
CA LEU A 344 6.86 -45.81 -3.48
C LEU A 344 7.93 -46.34 -2.52
N LEU A 345 9.19 -45.95 -2.74
CA LEU A 345 10.34 -46.35 -1.95
C LEU A 345 11.05 -45.11 -1.36
N PRO A 346 11.07 -44.93 -0.03
CA PRO A 346 11.88 -43.92 0.62
C PRO A 346 13.37 -44.31 0.63
N LEU A 347 14.23 -43.43 0.15
CA LEU A 347 15.69 -43.62 0.11
C LEU A 347 16.45 -42.76 1.12
N ILE A 348 15.83 -41.69 1.63
CA ILE A 348 16.45 -40.72 2.54
C ILE A 348 15.56 -40.54 3.77
N ALA A 349 16.15 -40.58 4.96
CA ALA A 349 15.46 -40.30 6.22
C ALA A 349 15.11 -38.80 6.38
N GLY A 350 14.27 -38.48 7.35
CA GLY A 350 13.85 -37.11 7.67
C GLY A 350 12.51 -36.72 7.03
N LEU A 351 12.26 -35.41 6.97
CA LEU A 351 11.04 -34.87 6.37
C LEU A 351 11.19 -34.81 4.84
N GLN A 352 10.56 -35.74 4.15
CA GLN A 352 10.63 -35.88 2.69
C GLN A 352 9.32 -35.45 2.02
N GLN A 353 9.37 -35.14 0.73
CA GLN A 353 8.20 -34.82 -0.06
C GLN A 353 8.06 -35.79 -1.23
N ILE A 354 6.83 -36.14 -1.60
CA ILE A 354 6.59 -36.79 -2.89
C ILE A 354 6.58 -35.71 -3.98
N GLN A 355 7.52 -35.83 -4.92
CA GLN A 355 7.75 -34.89 -6.02
C GLN A 355 7.68 -35.61 -7.38
N GLY A 356 7.64 -34.87 -8.48
CA GLY A 356 7.69 -35.44 -9.83
C GLY A 356 6.40 -36.11 -10.30
N VAL A 357 5.25 -35.80 -9.70
CA VAL A 357 3.95 -36.37 -10.07
C VAL A 357 3.23 -35.48 -11.08
N PHE A 358 2.81 -36.06 -12.20
CA PHE A 358 2.12 -35.39 -13.30
C PHE A 358 0.90 -36.21 -13.72
N ILE A 359 -0.16 -35.52 -14.13
CA ILE A 359 -1.25 -36.13 -14.90
C ILE A 359 -1.11 -35.66 -16.34
N VAL A 360 -1.21 -36.57 -17.29
CA VAL A 360 -1.15 -36.26 -18.72
C VAL A 360 -2.46 -36.66 -19.38
N GLU A 361 -3.11 -35.73 -20.08
CA GLU A 361 -4.25 -36.04 -20.94
C GLU A 361 -3.72 -36.62 -22.26
N LEU A 362 -4.01 -37.88 -22.54
CA LEU A 362 -3.41 -38.63 -23.65
C LEU A 362 -3.87 -38.15 -25.03
N GLU A 363 -5.02 -37.47 -25.12
CA GLU A 363 -5.56 -36.96 -26.38
C GLU A 363 -4.93 -35.61 -26.78
N THR A 364 -4.75 -34.71 -25.81
CA THR A 364 -4.25 -33.35 -26.02
C THR A 364 -2.77 -33.20 -25.72
N LEU A 365 -2.19 -34.17 -25.00
CA LEU A 365 -0.84 -34.16 -24.42
C LEU A 365 -0.62 -33.02 -23.41
N VAL A 366 -1.69 -32.45 -22.86
CA VAL A 366 -1.59 -31.43 -21.80
C VAL A 366 -1.19 -32.08 -20.49
N GLU A 367 -0.24 -31.44 -19.79
CA GLU A 367 0.32 -31.92 -18.53
C GLU A 367 -0.13 -31.07 -17.34
N TYR A 368 -0.54 -31.75 -16.26
CA TYR A 368 -0.99 -31.16 -15.02
C TYR A 368 -0.07 -31.61 -13.87
N PRO A 369 0.88 -30.77 -13.42
CA PRO A 369 1.74 -31.13 -12.29
C PRO A 369 0.97 -31.12 -10.96
N GLN A 370 1.39 -31.96 -10.01
CA GLN A 370 0.88 -31.99 -8.63
C GLN A 370 0.88 -30.59 -7.98
N GLU A 371 -0.23 -30.22 -7.35
CA GLU A 371 -0.41 -28.89 -6.76
C GLU A 371 0.04 -28.78 -5.31
N LYS A 372 -0.30 -29.78 -4.49
CA LYS A 372 0.02 -29.79 -3.06
C LYS A 372 1.10 -30.83 -2.80
N THR A 373 2.27 -30.38 -2.38
CA THR A 373 3.34 -31.26 -1.92
C THR A 373 3.04 -31.77 -0.51
N LEU A 374 2.91 -33.09 -0.40
CA LEU A 374 2.70 -33.78 0.87
C LEU A 374 4.07 -34.04 1.52
N HIS A 375 4.22 -33.63 2.78
CA HIS A 375 5.43 -33.90 3.56
C HIS A 375 5.22 -35.14 4.42
N LEU A 376 6.20 -36.05 4.40
CA LEU A 376 6.19 -37.34 5.06
C LEU A 376 7.43 -37.49 5.92
N LEU A 377 7.26 -37.94 7.15
CA LEU A 377 8.38 -38.31 8.00
C LEU A 377 8.84 -39.73 7.66
N VAL A 378 10.09 -39.85 7.24
CA VAL A 378 10.77 -41.13 6.98
C VAL A 378 11.79 -41.36 8.09
N ALA A 379 11.62 -42.46 8.83
CA ALA A 379 12.47 -42.88 9.93
C ALA A 379 13.65 -43.74 9.46
#